data_AF-A0A920VRJ1-F1
#
_entry.id   AF-A0A920VRJ1-F1
#
_cell.length_a   1.000
_cell.length_b   1.000
_cell.length_c   1.000
_cell.angle_alpha   90.00
_cell.angle_beta   90.00
_cell.angle_gamma   90.00
#
_symmetry.space_group_name_H-M   'P 1'
#
loop_
_entity.id
_entity.type
_entity.pdbx_description
1 polymer ?
#
loop_
_entity_poly.entity_id
_entity_poly.type
_entity_poly.pdbx_seq_one_letter_code
_entity_poly.pdbx_strand_id
1 'polypeptide(L)'
;MGEFLGKEKFLIGVSIDGPEDIHNRYRVGRGGEPTWDKVMAGIEVLKKHNVEFNTLTVLHKHNADHPKELYQFLTREVGSPFLQFIPIVERVGP
;
A
#
# COMPACT_ATOMS: atom_id res chain seq x y z
N MET A 1 1.74 2.87 18.91
CA MET A 1 0.72 2.28 18.01
C MET A 1 1.12 0.88 17.55
N GLY A 2 2.27 0.69 16.87
CA GLY A 2 2.72 -0.65 16.43
C GLY A 2 2.74 -1.71 17.54
N GLU A 3 3.28 -1.37 18.71
CA GLU A 3 3.25 -2.24 19.90
C GLU A 3 1.84 -2.69 20.31
N PHE A 4 0.89 -1.76 20.33
CA PHE A 4 -0.51 -2.06 20.67
C PHE A 4 -1.14 -3.00 19.63
N LEU A 5 -0.96 -2.71 18.34
CA LEU A 5 -1.51 -3.53 17.26
C LEU A 5 -0.96 -4.97 17.30
N GLY A 6 0.33 -5.13 17.60
CA GLY A 6 0.96 -6.44 17.75
C GLY A 6 0.48 -7.18 19.00
N LYS A 7 0.43 -6.50 20.15
CA LYS A 7 -0.03 -7.10 21.42
C LYS A 7 -1.47 -7.61 21.32
N GLU A 8 -2.34 -6.83 20.68
CA GLU A 8 -3.76 -7.17 20.52
C GLU A 8 -4.04 -8.02 19.26
N LYS A 9 -2.99 -8.43 18.53
CA LYS A 9 -3.07 -9.33 17.36
C LYS A 9 -4.01 -8.84 16.26
N PHE A 10 -3.94 -7.55 15.94
CA PHE A 10 -4.66 -7.02 14.78
C PHE A 10 -4.03 -7.49 13.47
N LEU A 11 -4.86 -7.87 12.50
CA LEU A 11 -4.47 -7.96 11.10
C LEU A 11 -4.69 -6.61 10.43
N ILE A 12 -3.63 -6.04 9.84
CA ILE A 12 -3.67 -4.69 9.28
C ILE A 12 -3.68 -4.70 7.75
N GLY A 13 -4.63 -4.01 7.13
CA GLY A 13 -4.58 -3.69 5.71
C GLY A 13 -3.85 -2.38 5.46
N VAL A 14 -2.69 -2.43 4.82
CA VAL A 14 -1.93 -1.22 4.43
C VAL A 14 -2.21 -0.90 2.99
N SER A 15 -2.71 0.30 2.74
CA SER A 15 -2.97 0.73 1.38
C SER A 15 -1.72 1.26 0.69
N ILE A 16 -1.28 0.60 -0.38
CA ILE A 16 -0.10 0.98 -1.15
C ILE A 16 -0.22 0.53 -2.61
N ASP A 17 -0.10 1.47 -3.55
CA ASP A 17 -0.44 1.24 -4.97
C ASP A 17 0.78 0.90 -5.86
N GLY A 18 2.00 1.00 -5.33
CA GLY A 18 3.24 0.70 -6.04
C GLY A 18 4.44 1.52 -5.50
N PRO A 19 5.54 1.58 -6.27
CA PRO A 19 6.66 2.51 -6.09
C PRO A 19 6.19 3.97 -5.94
N GLU A 20 7.09 4.83 -5.46
CA GLU A 20 6.79 6.20 -5.04
C GLU A 20 6.02 7.01 -6.10
N ASP A 21 6.49 6.99 -7.34
CA ASP A 21 5.90 7.73 -8.48
C ASP A 21 4.50 7.23 -8.83
N ILE A 22 4.26 5.91 -8.69
CA ILE A 22 2.95 5.28 -8.90
C ILE A 22 2.00 5.63 -7.75
N HIS A 23 2.43 5.45 -6.51
CA HIS A 23 1.59 5.67 -5.32
C HIS A 23 1.18 7.14 -5.18
N ASN A 24 2.16 8.05 -5.22
CA ASN A 24 1.94 9.47 -4.99
C ASN A 24 1.14 10.14 -6.11
N ARG A 25 0.96 9.46 -7.25
CA ARG A 25 0.13 9.98 -8.35
C ARG A 25 -1.33 10.18 -7.94
N TYR A 26 -1.86 9.29 -7.12
CA TYR A 26 -3.26 9.32 -6.70
C TYR A 26 -3.45 9.35 -5.18
N ARG A 27 -2.47 8.85 -4.41
CA ARG A 27 -2.47 8.91 -2.96
C ARG A 27 -1.66 10.11 -2.50
N VAL A 28 -2.37 11.21 -2.33
CA VAL A 28 -1.84 12.45 -1.74
C VAL A 28 -2.63 12.80 -0.50
N GLY A 29 -1.99 13.52 0.42
CA GLY A 29 -2.67 14.06 1.58
C GLY A 29 -3.63 15.19 1.21
N ARG A 30 -4.29 15.76 2.22
CA ARG A 30 -5.30 16.81 2.01
C ARG A 30 -4.70 18.07 1.37
N GLY A 31 -3.41 18.33 1.55
CA GLY A 31 -2.69 19.44 0.93
C GLY A 31 -2.08 19.11 -0.42
N GLY A 32 -2.29 17.91 -0.95
CA GLY A 32 -1.65 17.43 -2.19
C GLY A 32 -0.23 16.90 -1.97
N GLU A 33 0.22 16.78 -0.72
CA GLU A 33 1.55 16.28 -0.41
C GLU A 33 1.66 14.76 -0.64
N PRO A 34 2.83 14.25 -1.07
CA PRO A 34 3.05 12.81 -1.24
C PRO A 34 2.90 12.06 0.08
N THR A 35 2.40 10.82 0.02
CA THR A 35 2.17 9.98 1.20
C THR A 35 3.04 8.72 1.25
N TRP A 36 3.74 8.37 0.18
CA TRP A 36 4.50 7.13 0.07
C TRP A 36 5.49 6.95 1.24
N ASP A 37 6.31 7.95 1.55
CA ASP A 37 7.28 7.89 2.65
C ASP A 37 6.62 7.59 4.00
N LYS A 38 5.48 8.23 4.26
CA LYS A 38 4.71 8.04 5.50
C LYS A 38 4.16 6.61 5.59
N VAL A 39 3.69 6.07 4.46
CA VAL A 39 3.18 4.70 4.37
C VAL A 39 4.30 3.69 4.58
N MET A 40 5.45 3.87 3.93
CA MET A 40 6.62 3.00 4.11
C MET A 40 7.15 3.04 5.55
N ALA A 41 7.24 4.22 6.15
CA ALA A 41 7.59 4.34 7.57
C ALA A 41 6.58 3.60 8.49
N GLY A 42 5.29 3.64 8.15
CA GLY A 42 4.27 2.87 8.85
C GLY A 42 4.46 1.35 8.72
N ILE A 43 4.78 0.86 7.52
CA ILE A 43 5.09 -0.56 7.26
C ILE A 43 6.29 -1.01 8.11
N GLU A 44 7.36 -0.21 8.18
CA GLU A 44 8.53 -0.53 9.00
C GLU A 44 8.20 -0.61 10.50
N VAL A 45 7.25 0.22 10.98
CA VAL A 45 6.73 0.09 12.35
C VAL A 45 5.97 -1.22 12.54
N LEU A 46 5.15 -1.65 11.57
CA LEU A 46 4.43 -2.94 11.65
C LEU A 46 5.42 -4.11 11.68
N LYS A 47 6.42 -4.11 10.79
CA LYS A 47 7.49 -5.12 10.76
C LYS A 47 8.26 -5.17 12.08
N LYS A 48 8.69 -4.02 12.61
CA LYS A 48 9.43 -3.93 13.88
C LYS A 48 8.70 -4.56 15.06
N HIS A 49 7.36 -4.50 15.07
CA HIS A 49 6.53 -5.03 16.14
C HIS A 49 5.89 -6.39 15.80
N ASN A 50 6.32 -7.06 14.72
CA ASN A 50 5.76 -8.33 14.24
C ASN A 50 4.23 -8.29 14.07
N VAL A 51 3.69 -7.16 13.61
CA VAL A 51 2.26 -7.03 13.31
C VAL A 51 1.99 -7.65 11.94
N GLU A 52 1.04 -8.57 11.87
CA GLU A 52 0.60 -9.15 10.60
C GLU A 52 -0.10 -8.09 9.75
N PHE A 53 0.29 -7.99 8.48
CA PHE A 53 -0.30 -7.03 7.56
C PHE A 53 -0.41 -7.58 6.14
N ASN A 54 -1.38 -7.03 5.41
CA ASN A 54 -1.61 -7.27 3.99
C ASN A 54 -1.47 -5.95 3.24
N THR A 55 -1.10 -6.02 1.96
CA THR A 55 -1.12 -4.84 1.09
C THR A 55 -2.43 -4.77 0.32
N LEU A 56 -3.09 -3.62 0.39
CA LEU A 56 -4.29 -3.27 -0.39
C LEU A 56 -3.86 -2.33 -1.52
N THR A 57 -3.89 -2.83 -2.75
CA THR A 57 -3.38 -2.13 -3.93
C THR A 57 -4.52 -1.86 -4.90
N VAL A 58 -4.79 -0.58 -5.18
CA VAL A 58 -5.77 -0.22 -6.20
C VAL A 58 -5.13 -0.39 -7.58
N LEU A 59 -5.78 -1.14 -8.46
CA LEU A 59 -5.38 -1.25 -9.86
C LEU A 59 -6.01 -0.12 -10.66
N HIS A 60 -5.17 0.64 -11.35
CA HIS A 60 -5.53 1.78 -12.19
C HIS A 60 -4.65 1.83 -13.44
N LYS A 61 -4.98 2.70 -14.40
CA LYS A 61 -4.27 2.77 -15.69
C LYS A 61 -2.73 2.90 -15.63
N HIS A 62 -2.18 3.49 -14.55
CA HIS A 62 -0.72 3.69 -14.41
C HIS A 62 0.04 2.53 -13.77
N ASN A 63 -0.63 1.50 -13.23
CA ASN A 63 0.03 0.33 -12.65
C ASN A 63 -0.46 -1.00 -13.24
N ALA A 64 -1.62 -1.00 -13.91
CA ALA A 64 -2.18 -2.18 -14.55
C ALA A 64 -1.27 -2.76 -15.66
N ASP A 65 -0.56 -1.89 -16.39
CA ASP A 65 0.37 -2.28 -17.46
C ASP A 65 1.77 -2.66 -16.94
N HIS A 66 2.01 -2.52 -15.62
CA HIS A 66 3.29 -2.80 -14.97
C HIS A 66 3.21 -3.92 -13.90
N PRO A 67 2.55 -5.07 -14.18
CA PRO A 67 2.22 -6.05 -13.14
C PRO A 67 3.45 -6.71 -12.51
N LYS A 68 4.54 -6.90 -13.27
CA LYS A 68 5.77 -7.51 -12.76
C LYS A 68 6.49 -6.60 -11.77
N GLU A 69 6.62 -5.32 -12.10
CA GLU A 69 7.24 -4.32 -11.25
C GLU A 69 6.42 -4.14 -9.96
N LEU A 70 5.10 -3.99 -10.10
CA LEU A 70 4.18 -3.90 -8.96
C LEU A 70 4.29 -5.12 -8.05
N TYR A 71 4.28 -6.33 -8.61
CA TYR A 71 4.41 -7.56 -7.83
C TYR A 71 5.76 -7.66 -7.12
N GLN A 72 6.86 -7.31 -7.80
CA GLN A 72 8.20 -7.33 -7.21
C GLN A 72 8.32 -6.30 -6.08
N PHE A 73 7.81 -5.09 -6.29
CA PHE A 73 7.74 -4.06 -5.25
C PHE A 73 6.99 -4.56 -4.02
N LEU A 74 5.77 -5.07 -4.19
CA LEU A 74 4.93 -5.51 -3.08
C LEU A 74 5.52 -6.72 -2.32
N THR A 75 6.15 -7.66 -3.02
CA THR A 75 6.67 -8.89 -2.41
C THR A 75 8.10 -8.75 -1.88
N ARG A 76 8.95 -7.97 -2.53
CA ARG A 76 10.39 -7.88 -2.22
C ARG A 76 10.76 -6.65 -1.43
N GLU A 77 10.19 -5.50 -1.77
CA GLU A 77 10.51 -4.23 -1.10
C GLU A 77 9.59 -4.02 0.10
N VAL A 78 8.28 -4.12 -0.10
CA VAL A 78 7.32 -4.03 1.00
C VAL A 78 7.38 -5.28 1.89
N GLY A 79 7.64 -6.46 1.31
CA GLY A 79 7.69 -7.72 2.05
C GLY A 79 6.30 -8.20 2.48
N SER A 80 5.27 -7.92 1.66
CA SER A 80 3.89 -8.25 1.96
C SER A 80 3.63 -9.76 1.85
N PRO A 81 3.10 -10.42 2.90
CA PRO A 81 2.77 -11.84 2.87
C PRO A 81 1.49 -12.14 2.06
N PHE A 82 0.54 -11.20 2.01
CA PHE A 82 -0.70 -11.33 1.26
C PHE A 82 -1.00 -10.06 0.47
N LEU A 83 -1.33 -10.24 -0.81
CA LEU A 83 -1.61 -9.17 -1.76
C LEU A 83 -3.12 -9.12 -2.06
N GLN A 84 -3.75 -7.97 -1.87
CA GLN A 84 -5.13 -7.73 -2.28
C GLN A 84 -5.17 -6.64 -3.34
N PHE A 85 -5.66 -7.00 -4.53
CA PHE A 85 -5.85 -6.06 -5.63
C PHE A 85 -7.31 -5.62 -5.69
N ILE A 86 -7.52 -4.30 -5.76
CA ILE A 86 -8.85 -3.68 -5.80
C ILE A 86 -8.96 -2.94 -7.15
N PRO A 87 -9.73 -3.45 -8.12
CA PRO A 87 -9.87 -2.75 -9.40
C PRO A 87 -10.60 -1.42 -9.20
N ILE A 88 -10.04 -0.33 -9.75
CA ILE A 88 -10.73 0.95 -9.74
C ILE A 88 -11.98 0.88 -10.62
N VAL A 89 -13.13 1.28 -10.07
CA VAL A 89 -14.36 1.45 -10.84
C VAL A 89 -14.44 2.91 -11.25
N GLU A 90 -14.04 3.20 -12.49
CA GLU A 90 -14.22 4.54 -13.05
C GLU A 90 -15.71 4.79 -13.29
N ARG A 91 -16.23 5.90 -12.78
CA ARG A 91 -17.58 6.34 -13.12
C ARG A 91 -17.53 6.97 -14.50
N VAL A 92 -18.09 6.27 -15.50
CA VAL A 92 -18.40 6.89 -16.79
C VAL A 92 -19.59 7.81 -16.56
N GLY A 93 -19.31 9.09 -16.29
CA GLY A 93 -20.34 10.12 -16.25
C GLY A 93 -20.81 10.46 -17.67
N PRO A 94 -22.04 10.98 -17.86
CA PRO A 94 -22.45 11.61 -19.10
C PRO A 94 -21.60 12.84 -19.45
#